data_AF-A0A8T8SJY5-F1
#
_entry.id   AF-A0A8T8SJY5-F1
#
_cell.length_a   1.000
_cell.length_b   1.000
_cell.length_c   1.000
_cell.angle_alpha   90.00
_cell.angle_beta   90.00
_cell.angle_gamma   90.00
#
_symmetry.space_group_name_H-M   'P 1'
#
loop_
_entity.id
_entity.type
_entity.pdbx_description
1 polymer ?
#
loop_
_entity_poly.entity_id
_entity_poly.type
_entity_poly.pdbx_seq_one_letter_code
_entity_poly.pdbx_strand_id
1 'polypeptide(L)'
;MAGNNVIAFRNPASPIAHFIRIGEAHKKFGELYAAGRLPIRRVVIEASRLLFQRDFIADLRRDGVEIVLDTQVAELSAKARFAGAVRHAPWAVAGELLGPQHFAANASTDIIGQIARFAVAHNIDTVLAPTHFLADPDHPDWLSIDRTSCLALRAALDREGGKHIAIDYPVIHSHVAINDGSQRSEVVGALNDLPFDNLWLRLSGLGHEAKPQTTRQFLLSLQGIHNLGCPIIIDHLDGLLGQAALAFGAASGLAHGIMERNQFDARSWHKEPEPRDEESGFGKTTYIPIPGLAKSLKRNELEYLSNARGGKRALGCQDVCCSHGVTNMVSDTRQHAARQAFAAVEVFTPVPDHNREQFFLEKPLRETERIARTIKDLRPNAKDAARFGIDEKGAASLTKRLTDHHGRVVKLGDTLTLMHETRGKGAPRAKTASGPRISGHSDNIQQMR
;
A
#
# COMPACT_ATOMS: atom_id res chain seq x y z
N MET A 1 19.68 51.07 15.98
CA MET A 1 18.41 50.33 15.79
C MET A 1 18.76 48.88 15.52
N ALA A 2 18.53 48.00 16.50
CA ALA A 2 18.81 46.57 16.38
C ALA A 2 17.81 45.95 15.38
N GLY A 3 18.33 45.34 14.31
CA GLY A 3 17.51 44.63 13.34
C GLY A 3 16.95 43.35 13.96
N ASN A 4 15.63 43.25 14.06
CA ASN A 4 14.94 42.02 14.40
C ASN A 4 15.18 40.98 13.29
N ASN A 5 16.21 40.15 13.46
CA ASN A 5 16.37 38.92 12.70
C ASN A 5 15.34 37.89 13.20
N VAL A 6 14.09 38.02 12.75
CA VAL A 6 13.12 36.93 12.88
C VAL A 6 13.52 35.85 11.87
N ILE A 7 14.26 34.86 12.33
CA ILE A 7 14.41 33.61 11.58
C ILE A 7 13.04 32.94 11.60
N ALA A 8 12.29 33.05 10.51
CA ALA A 8 11.08 32.28 10.33
C ALA A 8 11.47 30.80 10.29
N PHE A 9 11.29 30.09 11.41
CA PHE A 9 11.29 28.62 11.42
C PHE A 9 10.10 28.16 10.58
N ARG A 10 10.29 28.08 9.25
CA ARG A 10 9.39 27.32 8.39
C ARG A 10 9.53 25.89 8.85
N ASN A 11 8.49 25.36 9.49
CA ASN A 11 8.45 23.95 9.80
C ASN A 11 8.03 23.22 8.53
N PRO A 12 8.97 22.62 7.78
CA PRO A 12 8.65 22.15 6.44
C PRO A 12 7.73 20.92 6.53
N ALA A 13 6.70 20.90 5.71
CA ALA A 13 5.96 19.67 5.43
C ALA A 13 6.77 18.88 4.40
N SER A 14 7.29 17.72 4.78
CA SER A 14 8.00 16.85 3.85
C SER A 14 7.02 16.23 2.86
N PRO A 15 7.38 16.07 1.57
CA PRO A 15 6.54 15.32 0.64
C PRO A 15 6.29 13.89 1.14
N ILE A 16 5.09 13.39 0.91
CA ILE A 16 4.71 12.01 1.20
C ILE A 16 4.79 11.22 -0.11
N ALA A 17 5.56 10.13 -0.10
CA ALA A 17 5.65 9.26 -1.26
C ALA A 17 4.40 8.36 -1.33
N HIS A 18 3.46 8.72 -2.19
CA HIS A 18 2.21 7.97 -2.36
C HIS A 18 2.23 7.22 -3.70
N PHE A 19 2.23 5.89 -3.64
CA PHE A 19 2.25 5.02 -4.80
C PHE A 19 0.94 4.25 -4.91
N ILE A 20 0.40 4.16 -6.13
CA ILE A 20 -0.76 3.32 -6.42
C ILE A 20 -0.32 2.05 -7.15
N ARG A 21 -0.60 0.89 -6.55
CA ARG A 21 -0.44 -0.41 -7.22
C ARG A 21 -1.56 -0.63 -8.22
N ILE A 22 -1.23 -0.74 -9.50
CA ILE A 22 -2.21 -0.99 -10.55
C ILE A 22 -2.44 -2.50 -10.66
N GLY A 23 -3.66 -2.93 -10.30
CA GLY A 23 -4.07 -4.33 -10.33
C GLY A 23 -4.79 -4.75 -11.62
N GLU A 24 -5.69 -5.72 -11.50
CA GLU A 24 -6.46 -6.27 -12.62
C GLU A 24 -7.39 -5.21 -13.25
N ALA A 25 -7.85 -4.24 -12.46
CA ALA A 25 -8.79 -3.21 -12.88
C ALA A 25 -8.17 -2.04 -13.69
N HIS A 26 -6.97 -2.21 -14.24
CA HIS A 26 -6.21 -1.18 -14.98
C HIS A 26 -7.00 -0.39 -16.02
N LYS A 27 -7.88 -1.03 -16.82
CA LYS A 27 -8.71 -0.32 -17.82
C LYS A 27 -9.58 0.76 -17.18
N LYS A 28 -10.20 0.45 -16.04
CA LYS A 28 -11.03 1.41 -15.33
C LYS A 28 -10.20 2.50 -14.66
N PHE A 29 -9.01 2.19 -14.19
CA PHE A 29 -8.07 3.23 -13.72
C PHE A 29 -7.62 4.13 -14.86
N GLY A 30 -7.42 3.60 -16.07
CA GLY A 30 -7.18 4.38 -17.28
C GLY A 30 -8.32 5.35 -17.59
N GLU A 31 -9.57 4.89 -17.53
CA GLU A 31 -10.75 5.77 -17.71
C GLU A 31 -10.82 6.88 -16.65
N LEU A 32 -10.59 6.54 -15.36
CA LEU A 32 -10.59 7.52 -14.27
C LEU A 32 -9.45 8.53 -14.42
N TYR A 33 -8.29 8.06 -14.87
CA TYR A 33 -7.12 8.91 -15.12
C TYR A 33 -7.37 9.87 -16.29
N ALA A 34 -7.82 9.37 -17.43
CA ALA A 34 -8.16 10.18 -18.60
C ALA A 34 -9.26 11.22 -18.30
N ALA A 35 -10.17 10.92 -17.38
CA ALA A 35 -11.20 11.85 -16.93
C ALA A 35 -10.69 12.90 -15.91
N GLY A 36 -9.40 12.91 -15.55
CA GLY A 36 -8.82 13.79 -14.54
C GLY A 36 -9.28 13.49 -13.10
N ARG A 37 -9.81 12.29 -12.86
CA ARG A 37 -10.41 11.87 -11.58
C ARG A 37 -9.47 11.03 -10.73
N LEU A 38 -8.21 10.88 -11.15
CA LEU A 38 -7.22 10.03 -10.51
C LEU A 38 -5.86 10.76 -10.48
N PRO A 39 -5.56 11.54 -9.41
CA PRO A 39 -4.37 12.40 -9.35
C PRO A 39 -3.10 11.61 -8.99
N ILE A 40 -2.82 10.54 -9.75
CA ILE A 40 -1.64 9.71 -9.52
C ILE A 40 -0.37 10.47 -9.93
N ARG A 41 0.65 10.39 -9.08
CA ARG A 41 2.02 10.84 -9.42
C ARG A 41 3.06 9.72 -9.43
N ARG A 42 2.74 8.57 -8.84
CA ARG A 42 3.58 7.37 -8.85
C ARG A 42 2.74 6.10 -8.92
N VAL A 43 3.11 5.19 -9.80
CA VAL A 43 2.46 3.89 -9.95
C VAL A 43 3.45 2.76 -9.70
N VAL A 44 2.91 1.64 -9.22
CA VAL A 44 3.60 0.36 -9.29
C VAL A 44 2.90 -0.51 -10.31
N ILE A 45 3.66 -0.98 -11.30
CA ILE A 45 3.20 -1.86 -12.37
C ILE A 45 3.86 -3.23 -12.19
N GLU A 46 3.04 -4.27 -12.19
CA GLU A 46 3.52 -5.64 -12.19
C GLU A 46 4.12 -6.04 -13.53
N ALA A 47 5.27 -6.71 -13.51
CA ALA A 47 5.95 -7.17 -14.72
C ALA A 47 5.06 -8.03 -15.64
N SER A 48 4.29 -8.95 -15.08
CA SER A 48 3.33 -9.79 -15.83
C SER A 48 2.20 -9.01 -16.50
N ARG A 49 2.01 -7.74 -16.14
CA ARG A 49 0.92 -6.89 -16.62
C ARG A 49 1.37 -5.74 -17.49
N LEU A 50 2.64 -5.34 -17.44
CA LEU A 50 3.15 -4.15 -18.14
C LEU A 50 2.79 -4.16 -19.63
N LEU A 51 3.02 -5.27 -20.33
CA LEU A 51 2.76 -5.38 -21.76
C LEU A 51 1.27 -5.30 -22.12
N PHE A 52 0.38 -5.63 -21.18
CA PHE A 52 -1.07 -5.52 -21.36
C PHE A 52 -1.59 -4.10 -21.06
N GLN A 53 -0.76 -3.23 -20.48
CA GLN A 53 -1.12 -1.90 -20.00
C GLN A 53 -0.38 -0.78 -20.75
N ARG A 54 0.21 -1.07 -21.92
CA ARG A 54 1.11 -0.17 -22.64
C ARG A 54 0.52 1.23 -22.89
N ASP A 55 -0.73 1.30 -23.35
CA ASP A 55 -1.37 2.59 -23.66
C ASP A 55 -1.56 3.43 -22.40
N PHE A 56 -2.05 2.80 -21.32
CA PHE A 56 -2.20 3.47 -20.03
C PHE A 56 -0.85 3.93 -19.46
N ILE A 57 0.20 3.11 -19.56
CA ILE A 57 1.55 3.46 -19.12
C ILE A 57 2.14 4.59 -19.97
N ALA A 58 1.85 4.63 -21.27
CA ALA A 58 2.26 5.72 -22.15
C ALA A 58 1.60 7.04 -21.76
N ASP A 59 0.30 7.02 -21.42
CA ASP A 59 -0.41 8.20 -20.90
C ASP A 59 0.19 8.69 -19.57
N LEU A 60 0.42 7.78 -18.63
CA LEU A 60 1.06 8.10 -17.34
C LEU A 60 2.44 8.74 -17.54
N ARG A 61 3.25 8.17 -18.44
CA ARG A 61 4.59 8.69 -18.74
C ARG A 61 4.55 10.09 -19.35
N ARG A 62 3.67 10.31 -20.34
CA ARG A 62 3.49 11.63 -20.97
C ARG A 62 3.21 12.71 -19.92
N ASP A 63 2.47 12.35 -18.88
CA ASP A 63 2.03 13.26 -17.84
C ASP A 63 3.02 13.32 -16.64
N GLY A 64 4.20 12.71 -16.76
CA GLY A 64 5.28 12.78 -15.77
C GLY A 64 5.02 11.95 -14.51
N VAL A 65 4.27 10.86 -14.62
CA VAL A 65 4.06 9.91 -13.51
C VAL A 65 5.26 8.98 -13.40
N GLU A 66 5.81 8.83 -12.20
CA GLU A 66 6.87 7.85 -11.91
C GLU A 66 6.33 6.43 -12.03
N ILE A 67 7.03 5.58 -12.79
CA ILE A 67 6.69 4.18 -13.01
C ILE A 67 7.69 3.29 -12.27
N VAL A 68 7.18 2.60 -11.24
CA VAL A 68 7.92 1.57 -10.50
C VAL A 68 7.55 0.19 -11.06
N LEU A 69 8.56 -0.59 -11.46
CA LEU A 69 8.38 -1.98 -11.88
C LEU A 69 8.47 -2.91 -10.66
N ASP A 70 7.38 -3.64 -10.39
CA ASP A 70 7.40 -4.79 -9.49
C ASP A 70 7.84 -6.03 -10.28
N THR A 71 8.99 -6.61 -9.89
CA THR A 71 9.57 -7.77 -10.55
C THR A 71 8.80 -9.07 -10.28
N GLN A 72 7.90 -9.10 -9.30
CA GLN A 72 7.11 -10.28 -8.95
C GLN A 72 7.94 -11.55 -8.71
N VAL A 73 9.23 -11.41 -8.40
CA VAL A 73 10.14 -12.54 -8.17
C VAL A 73 9.64 -13.35 -6.97
N ALA A 74 9.28 -12.70 -5.87
CA ALA A 74 8.71 -13.35 -4.70
C ALA A 74 7.48 -14.23 -5.03
N GLU A 75 6.59 -13.74 -5.89
CA GLU A 75 5.41 -14.49 -6.31
C GLU A 75 5.74 -15.64 -7.28
N LEU A 76 6.77 -15.50 -8.12
CA LEU A 76 7.24 -16.56 -9.01
C LEU A 76 8.00 -17.67 -8.27
N SER A 77 8.54 -17.37 -7.09
CA SER A 77 9.21 -18.33 -6.22
C SER A 77 8.25 -19.04 -5.26
N ALA A 78 6.97 -18.62 -5.19
CA ALA A 78 5.99 -19.14 -4.25
C ALA A 78 4.98 -20.11 -4.90
N LYS A 79 4.89 -21.34 -4.34
CA LYS A 79 3.98 -22.42 -4.76
C LYS A 79 2.54 -21.96 -4.97
N ALA A 80 1.94 -21.33 -3.97
CA ALA A 80 0.53 -20.89 -4.03
C ALA A 80 0.27 -19.74 -5.02
N ARG A 81 1.31 -19.07 -5.52
CA ARG A 81 1.21 -17.85 -6.31
C ARG A 81 1.54 -18.07 -7.78
N PHE A 82 2.49 -18.95 -8.08
CA PHE A 82 2.97 -19.24 -9.43
C PHE A 82 1.85 -19.60 -10.42
N ALA A 83 0.84 -20.37 -9.98
CA ALA A 83 -0.29 -20.76 -10.82
C ALA A 83 -1.18 -19.59 -11.30
N GLY A 84 -1.00 -18.38 -10.76
CA GLY A 84 -1.78 -17.19 -11.11
C GLY A 84 -1.27 -16.44 -12.33
N ALA A 85 -1.61 -15.14 -12.40
CA ALA A 85 -1.20 -14.26 -13.51
C ALA A 85 0.31 -13.99 -13.57
N VAL A 86 1.03 -14.22 -12.46
CA VAL A 86 2.46 -13.94 -12.33
C VAL A 86 3.32 -14.75 -13.29
N ARG A 87 2.85 -15.93 -13.73
CA ARG A 87 3.50 -16.76 -14.77
C ARG A 87 3.68 -16.07 -16.13
N HIS A 88 3.01 -14.94 -16.35
CA HIS A 88 3.16 -14.14 -17.56
C HIS A 88 4.26 -13.07 -17.43
N ALA A 89 5.00 -13.03 -16.32
CA ALA A 89 6.17 -12.18 -16.19
C ALA A 89 7.27 -12.61 -17.18
N PRO A 90 8.07 -11.66 -17.73
CA PRO A 90 9.03 -11.96 -18.78
C PRO A 90 10.10 -13.00 -18.42
N TRP A 91 10.46 -13.10 -17.13
CA TRP A 91 11.46 -14.02 -16.60
C TRP A 91 10.87 -15.25 -15.89
N ALA A 92 9.58 -15.54 -16.08
CA ALA A 92 8.99 -16.77 -15.58
C ALA A 92 9.60 -17.98 -16.32
N VAL A 93 9.95 -19.04 -15.57
CA VAL A 93 10.40 -20.31 -16.14
C VAL A 93 9.18 -21.23 -16.32
N ALA A 94 9.02 -21.81 -17.51
CA ALA A 94 7.84 -22.60 -17.84
C ALA A 94 7.74 -23.84 -16.94
N GLY A 95 6.67 -23.90 -16.14
CA GLY A 95 6.38 -25.03 -15.25
C GLY A 95 7.27 -25.14 -14.00
N GLU A 96 8.11 -24.14 -13.72
CA GLU A 96 9.06 -24.17 -12.62
C GLU A 96 8.99 -22.91 -11.76
N LEU A 97 9.10 -23.08 -10.43
CA LEU A 97 9.25 -21.99 -9.48
C LEU A 97 10.67 -21.41 -9.56
N LEU A 98 10.81 -20.11 -9.29
CA LEU A 98 12.12 -19.51 -9.20
C LEU A 98 12.82 -19.90 -7.88
N GLY A 99 13.62 -20.97 -7.92
CA GLY A 99 14.53 -21.37 -6.85
C GLY A 99 15.90 -20.65 -6.86
N PRO A 100 16.75 -20.87 -5.84
CA PRO A 100 18.08 -20.26 -5.71
C PRO A 100 18.98 -20.41 -6.95
N GLN A 101 18.88 -21.54 -7.64
CA GLN A 101 19.66 -21.87 -8.83
C GLN A 101 19.49 -20.85 -9.97
N HIS A 102 18.36 -20.17 -10.02
CA HIS A 102 18.06 -19.18 -11.07
C HIS A 102 18.72 -17.82 -10.83
N PHE A 103 19.22 -17.57 -9.61
CA PHE A 103 19.87 -16.33 -9.20
C PHE A 103 21.39 -16.49 -9.06
N ALA A 104 21.92 -17.69 -9.32
CA ALA A 104 23.35 -17.92 -9.36
C ALA A 104 24.01 -17.14 -10.51
N ALA A 105 25.27 -16.70 -10.32
CA ALA A 105 25.99 -15.90 -11.31
C ALA A 105 26.17 -16.61 -12.68
N ASN A 106 26.13 -17.94 -12.70
CA ASN A 106 26.23 -18.79 -13.88
C ASN A 106 24.88 -19.41 -14.30
N ALA A 107 23.76 -18.92 -13.77
CA ALA A 107 22.43 -19.42 -14.14
C ALA A 107 22.17 -19.19 -15.64
N SER A 108 21.70 -20.23 -16.33
CA SER A 108 21.39 -20.18 -17.77
C SER A 108 20.21 -19.27 -18.11
N THR A 109 19.37 -18.94 -17.12
CA THR A 109 18.17 -18.12 -17.29
C THR A 109 18.47 -16.63 -17.39
N ASP A 110 19.57 -16.12 -16.81
CA ASP A 110 19.88 -14.67 -16.78
C ASP A 110 18.69 -13.79 -16.30
N ILE A 111 18.00 -14.18 -15.22
CA ILE A 111 16.81 -13.45 -14.74
C ILE A 111 17.12 -11.97 -14.47
N ILE A 112 18.27 -11.70 -13.85
CA ILE A 112 18.69 -10.34 -13.51
C ILE A 112 18.95 -9.49 -14.77
N GLY A 113 19.63 -10.05 -15.77
CA GLY A 113 19.83 -9.35 -17.05
C GLY A 113 18.53 -9.14 -17.80
N GLN A 114 17.59 -10.10 -17.75
CA GLN A 114 16.26 -9.94 -18.34
C GLN A 114 15.49 -8.79 -17.69
N ILE A 115 15.49 -8.69 -16.36
CA ILE A 115 14.86 -7.58 -15.63
C ILE A 115 15.48 -6.23 -16.06
N ALA A 116 16.81 -6.14 -16.12
CA ALA A 116 17.50 -4.91 -16.51
C ALA A 116 17.17 -4.47 -17.94
N ARG A 117 17.25 -5.39 -18.91
CA ARG A 117 16.90 -5.12 -20.31
C ARG A 117 15.44 -4.68 -20.45
N PHE A 118 14.54 -5.34 -19.73
CA PHE A 118 13.12 -4.99 -19.72
C PHE A 118 12.88 -3.59 -19.16
N ALA A 119 13.52 -3.25 -18.04
CA ALA A 119 13.41 -1.93 -17.41
C ALA A 119 13.87 -0.80 -18.35
N VAL A 120 15.02 -0.99 -19.03
CA VAL A 120 15.54 -0.03 -20.01
C VAL A 120 14.62 0.06 -21.23
N ALA A 121 14.24 -1.07 -21.83
CA ALA A 121 13.39 -1.10 -23.02
C ALA A 121 12.02 -0.43 -22.81
N HIS A 122 11.53 -0.44 -21.58
CA HIS A 122 10.24 0.13 -21.21
C HIS A 122 10.33 1.47 -20.49
N ASN A 123 11.50 2.12 -20.41
CA ASN A 123 11.69 3.42 -19.73
C ASN A 123 11.05 3.42 -18.33
N ILE A 124 11.49 2.48 -17.50
CA ILE A 124 11.12 2.37 -16.10
C ILE A 124 11.96 3.35 -15.29
N ASP A 125 11.34 4.07 -14.34
CA ASP A 125 12.05 5.03 -13.49
C ASP A 125 12.70 4.33 -12.29
N THR A 126 12.02 3.33 -11.72
CA THR A 126 12.48 2.59 -10.54
C THR A 126 12.15 1.10 -10.68
N VAL A 127 13.09 0.22 -10.31
CA VAL A 127 12.86 -1.23 -10.25
C VAL A 127 12.83 -1.67 -8.79
N LEU A 128 11.80 -2.42 -8.39
CA LEU A 128 11.84 -3.15 -7.12
C LEU A 128 12.83 -4.31 -7.26
N ALA A 129 13.86 -4.33 -6.42
CA ALA A 129 14.87 -5.38 -6.41
C ALA A 129 14.20 -6.76 -6.36
N PRO A 130 14.75 -7.77 -7.08
CA PRO A 130 14.23 -9.13 -7.06
C PRO A 130 14.50 -9.76 -5.69
N THR A 131 13.49 -9.70 -4.82
CA THR A 131 13.56 -10.22 -3.45
C THR A 131 12.49 -11.25 -3.18
N HIS A 132 12.62 -11.98 -2.06
CA HIS A 132 11.80 -13.13 -1.72
C HIS A 132 11.10 -12.96 -0.36
N PHE A 133 10.15 -13.86 -0.07
CA PHE A 133 9.51 -13.91 1.24
C PHE A 133 10.45 -14.57 2.27
N LEU A 134 11.00 -13.79 3.18
CA LEU A 134 12.05 -14.24 4.11
C LEU A 134 11.58 -15.25 5.18
N ALA A 135 10.27 -15.47 5.32
CA ALA A 135 9.72 -16.51 6.20
C ALA A 135 9.30 -17.77 5.44
N ASP A 136 9.88 -17.99 4.25
CA ASP A 136 9.74 -19.25 3.51
C ASP A 136 10.55 -20.37 4.21
N PRO A 137 9.88 -21.42 4.71
CA PRO A 137 10.58 -22.51 5.40
C PRO A 137 11.45 -23.36 4.48
N ASP A 138 11.17 -23.38 3.17
CA ASP A 138 11.90 -24.23 2.22
C ASP A 138 13.26 -23.63 1.83
N HIS A 139 13.44 -22.31 2.06
CA HIS A 139 14.60 -21.55 1.58
C HIS A 139 15.01 -20.46 2.59
N PRO A 140 15.73 -20.82 3.67
CA PRO A 140 16.15 -19.85 4.71
C PRO A 140 17.19 -18.83 4.21
N ASP A 141 17.91 -19.12 3.14
CA ASP A 141 19.02 -18.29 2.64
C ASP A 141 18.56 -17.13 1.73
N TRP A 142 17.25 -16.87 1.64
CA TRP A 142 16.70 -15.85 0.75
C TRP A 142 17.32 -14.47 0.93
N LEU A 143 17.56 -14.04 2.17
CA LEU A 143 18.17 -12.74 2.43
C LEU A 143 19.55 -12.60 1.76
N SER A 144 20.36 -13.66 1.79
CA SER A 144 21.70 -13.65 1.16
C SER A 144 21.59 -13.56 -0.37
N ILE A 145 20.68 -14.34 -0.95
CA ILE A 145 20.43 -14.35 -2.40
C ILE A 145 19.88 -13.01 -2.87
N ASP A 146 18.98 -12.40 -2.12
CA ASP A 146 18.37 -11.10 -2.42
C ASP A 146 19.40 -9.98 -2.45
N ARG A 147 20.37 -9.99 -1.52
CA ARG A 147 21.50 -9.04 -1.50
C ARG A 147 22.34 -9.15 -2.78
N THR A 148 22.78 -10.37 -3.12
CA THR A 148 23.57 -10.61 -4.33
C THR A 148 22.79 -10.23 -5.58
N SER A 149 21.48 -10.53 -5.62
CA SER A 149 20.60 -10.19 -6.72
C SER A 149 20.42 -8.68 -6.90
N CYS A 150 20.37 -7.91 -5.81
CA CYS A 150 20.33 -6.44 -5.85
C CYS A 150 21.62 -5.84 -6.44
N LEU A 151 22.79 -6.32 -5.99
CA LEU A 151 24.09 -5.90 -6.54
C LEU A 151 24.21 -6.24 -8.02
N ALA A 152 23.80 -7.47 -8.39
CA ALA A 152 23.79 -7.92 -9.78
C ALA A 152 22.82 -7.09 -10.63
N LEU A 153 21.66 -6.71 -10.10
CA LEU A 153 20.70 -5.85 -10.79
C LEU A 153 21.29 -4.48 -11.09
N ARG A 154 21.99 -3.86 -10.13
CA ARG A 154 22.67 -2.57 -10.35
C ARG A 154 23.69 -2.68 -11.48
N ALA A 155 24.56 -3.69 -11.42
CA ALA A 155 25.56 -3.93 -12.45
C ALA A 155 24.94 -4.22 -13.83
N ALA A 156 23.84 -4.98 -13.87
CA ALA A 156 23.10 -5.26 -15.10
C ALA A 156 22.46 -4.00 -15.67
N LEU A 157 21.73 -3.22 -14.87
CA LEU A 157 21.15 -1.94 -15.31
C LEU A 157 22.23 -1.01 -15.87
N ASP A 158 23.38 -0.90 -15.21
CA ASP A 158 24.48 -0.05 -15.67
C ASP A 158 25.04 -0.49 -17.03
N ARG A 159 25.18 -1.80 -17.23
CA ARG A 159 25.62 -2.41 -18.50
C ARG A 159 24.62 -2.18 -19.63
N GLU A 160 23.33 -2.26 -19.34
CA GLU A 160 22.26 -2.03 -20.32
C GLU A 160 21.96 -0.53 -20.54
N GLY A 161 22.73 0.40 -19.94
CA GLY A 161 22.56 1.86 -20.08
C GLY A 161 21.53 2.49 -19.13
N GLY A 162 20.95 1.70 -18.22
CA GLY A 162 19.98 2.10 -17.19
C GLY A 162 20.58 2.68 -15.91
N LYS A 163 21.73 3.36 -15.95
CA LYS A 163 22.36 3.98 -14.76
C LYS A 163 21.44 4.95 -14.00
N HIS A 164 20.52 5.57 -14.71
CA HIS A 164 19.54 6.51 -14.17
C HIS A 164 18.30 5.83 -13.55
N ILE A 165 18.09 4.53 -13.82
CA ILE A 165 16.97 3.76 -13.27
C ILE A 165 17.30 3.45 -11.82
N ALA A 166 16.44 3.89 -10.91
CA ALA A 166 16.61 3.66 -9.48
C ALA A 166 16.33 2.21 -9.09
N ILE A 167 16.89 1.80 -7.96
CA ILE A 167 16.53 0.53 -7.31
C ILE A 167 15.91 0.85 -5.97
N ASP A 168 14.73 0.28 -5.73
CA ASP A 168 14.10 0.25 -4.43
C ASP A 168 14.11 -1.18 -3.91
N TYR A 169 14.37 -1.38 -2.62
CA TYR A 169 14.59 -2.72 -2.05
C TYR A 169 13.37 -3.19 -1.24
N PRO A 170 12.64 -4.24 -1.69
CA PRO A 170 11.55 -4.82 -0.90
C PRO A 170 12.07 -5.81 0.14
N VAL A 171 11.75 -5.58 1.41
CA VAL A 171 11.78 -6.62 2.44
C VAL A 171 10.37 -7.20 2.57
N ILE A 172 10.24 -8.46 2.17
CA ILE A 172 8.97 -9.18 2.21
C ILE A 172 9.04 -10.19 3.36
N HIS A 173 8.31 -9.92 4.43
CA HIS A 173 8.41 -10.73 5.64
C HIS A 173 7.10 -10.73 6.45
N SER A 174 7.10 -11.35 7.63
CA SER A 174 5.97 -11.24 8.56
C SER A 174 6.13 -10.01 9.44
N HIS A 175 5.02 -9.35 9.80
CA HIS A 175 5.10 -8.22 10.73
C HIS A 175 5.61 -8.64 12.12
N VAL A 176 5.41 -9.90 12.50
CA VAL A 176 5.91 -10.46 13.77
C VAL A 176 7.42 -10.52 13.77
N ALA A 177 8.04 -10.96 12.67
CA ALA A 177 9.50 -11.02 12.55
C ALA A 177 10.14 -9.63 12.58
N ILE A 178 9.52 -8.63 11.94
CA ILE A 178 10.01 -7.23 12.03
C ILE A 178 9.87 -6.66 13.44
N ASN A 179 8.88 -7.12 14.22
CA ASN A 179 8.76 -6.73 15.62
C ASN A 179 9.87 -7.35 16.49
N ASP A 180 10.37 -8.53 16.13
CA ASP A 180 11.51 -9.16 16.79
C ASP A 180 12.81 -8.36 16.58
N GLY A 181 13.53 -8.10 17.67
CA GLY A 181 14.73 -7.25 17.65
C GLY A 181 15.92 -7.88 16.94
N SER A 182 16.06 -9.21 17.02
CA SER A 182 17.18 -9.94 16.41
C SER A 182 16.98 -10.02 14.91
N GLN A 183 15.81 -10.48 14.48
CA GLN A 183 15.44 -10.60 13.07
C GLN A 183 15.49 -9.24 12.36
N ARG A 184 14.97 -8.18 13.00
CA ARG A 184 15.07 -6.83 12.46
C ARG A 184 16.52 -6.35 12.31
N SER A 185 17.38 -6.63 13.27
CA SER A 185 18.79 -6.23 13.22
C SER A 185 19.56 -6.99 12.14
N GLU A 186 19.26 -8.26 11.93
CA GLU A 186 19.80 -9.08 10.83
C GLU A 186 19.44 -8.48 9.46
N VAL A 187 18.16 -8.16 9.24
CA VAL A 187 17.71 -7.50 8.02
C VAL A 187 18.41 -6.15 7.84
N VAL A 188 18.44 -5.29 8.87
CA VAL A 188 19.10 -3.97 8.76
C VAL A 188 20.59 -4.12 8.45
N GLY A 189 21.30 -5.01 9.14
CA GLY A 189 22.72 -5.27 8.91
C GLY A 189 23.02 -5.76 7.50
N ALA A 190 22.13 -6.59 6.93
CA ALA A 190 22.25 -7.09 5.56
C ALA A 190 22.14 -6.00 4.48
N LEU A 191 21.41 -4.91 4.75
CA LEU A 191 21.07 -3.92 3.72
C LEU A 191 21.99 -2.71 3.65
N ASN A 192 22.83 -2.45 4.66
CA ASN A 192 23.61 -1.20 4.78
C ASN A 192 24.45 -0.82 3.54
N ASP A 193 25.00 -1.80 2.82
CA ASP A 193 25.92 -1.57 1.69
C ASP A 193 25.28 -1.79 0.31
N LEU A 194 23.95 -1.93 0.25
CA LEU A 194 23.26 -2.22 -1.00
C LEU A 194 22.90 -0.94 -1.79
N PRO A 195 22.94 -0.99 -3.14
CA PRO A 195 22.69 0.17 -4.00
C PRO A 195 21.19 0.40 -4.22
N PHE A 196 20.45 0.74 -3.16
CA PHE A 196 19.03 1.10 -3.26
C PHE A 196 18.74 2.45 -2.62
N ASP A 197 17.65 3.08 -3.07
CA ASP A 197 17.31 4.43 -2.63
C ASP A 197 16.19 4.44 -1.58
N ASN A 198 15.14 3.62 -1.74
CA ASN A 198 14.09 3.47 -0.73
C ASN A 198 13.95 2.01 -0.27
N LEU A 199 13.67 1.82 1.01
CA LEU A 199 13.28 0.54 1.57
C LEU A 199 11.76 0.36 1.48
N TRP A 200 11.32 -0.74 0.88
CA TRP A 200 9.92 -1.11 0.80
C TRP A 200 9.62 -2.24 1.79
N LEU A 201 8.71 -2.02 2.73
CA LEU A 201 8.31 -3.05 3.70
C LEU A 201 6.97 -3.65 3.32
N ARG A 202 6.98 -4.90 2.85
CA ARG A 202 5.77 -5.66 2.50
C ARG A 202 5.53 -6.73 3.58
N LEU A 203 4.70 -6.40 4.56
CA LEU A 203 4.59 -7.18 5.80
C LEU A 203 3.30 -8.00 5.89
N SER A 204 3.46 -9.32 5.96
CA SER A 204 2.36 -10.28 6.06
C SER A 204 1.73 -10.27 7.45
N GLY A 205 0.40 -10.36 7.49
CA GLY A 205 -0.38 -10.57 8.71
C GLY A 205 -0.76 -9.31 9.48
N LEU A 206 -0.52 -8.09 8.96
CA LEU A 206 -1.01 -6.85 9.57
C LEU A 206 -2.55 -6.73 9.48
N GLY A 207 -3.14 -7.10 8.34
CA GLY A 207 -4.57 -7.04 8.08
C GLY A 207 -5.17 -5.62 8.05
N HIS A 208 -6.48 -5.50 7.82
CA HIS A 208 -7.21 -4.22 7.73
C HIS A 208 -7.53 -3.63 9.12
N GLU A 209 -7.49 -4.48 10.15
CA GLU A 209 -7.94 -4.14 11.50
C GLU A 209 -6.91 -4.61 12.52
N ALA A 210 -5.67 -4.16 12.35
CA ALA A 210 -4.62 -4.40 13.31
C ALA A 210 -5.08 -3.99 14.72
N LYS A 211 -4.82 -4.86 15.71
CA LYS A 211 -5.16 -4.57 17.10
C LYS A 211 -4.35 -3.36 17.58
N PRO A 212 -4.87 -2.53 18.51
CA PRO A 212 -4.16 -1.34 19.01
C PRO A 212 -2.70 -1.60 19.41
N GLN A 213 -2.46 -2.68 20.15
CA GLN A 213 -1.11 -3.05 20.56
C GLN A 213 -0.22 -3.48 19.38
N THR A 214 -0.78 -4.20 18.39
CA THR A 214 -0.06 -4.54 17.16
C THR A 214 0.33 -3.29 16.39
N THR A 215 -0.57 -2.31 16.28
CA THR A 215 -0.28 -1.00 15.67
C THR A 215 0.86 -0.28 16.39
N ARG A 216 0.80 -0.20 17.73
CA ARG A 216 1.86 0.42 18.53
C ARG A 216 3.21 -0.26 18.30
N GLN A 217 3.26 -1.60 18.36
CA GLN A 217 4.50 -2.35 18.15
C GLN A 217 5.04 -2.14 16.74
N PHE A 218 4.19 -2.25 15.72
CA PHE A 218 4.56 -1.98 14.34
C PHE A 218 5.22 -0.61 14.17
N LEU A 219 4.60 0.46 14.69
CA LEU A 219 5.15 1.82 14.59
C LEU A 219 6.50 1.96 15.31
N LEU A 220 6.67 1.33 16.48
CA LEU A 220 7.93 1.36 17.22
C LEU A 220 9.04 0.56 16.51
N SER A 221 8.70 -0.59 15.93
CA SER A 221 9.65 -1.44 15.23
C SER A 221 10.22 -0.78 13.98
N LEU A 222 9.42 0.03 13.27
CA LEU A 222 9.91 0.82 12.14
C LEU A 222 10.98 1.84 12.53
N GLN A 223 10.98 2.33 13.78
CA GLN A 223 12.03 3.25 14.24
C GLN A 223 13.39 2.58 14.32
N GLY A 224 13.43 1.30 14.67
CA GLY A 224 14.67 0.52 14.67
C GLY A 224 15.28 0.37 13.28
N ILE A 225 14.52 0.66 12.22
CA ILE A 225 14.94 0.58 10.82
C ILE A 225 15.45 1.95 10.31
N HIS A 226 15.10 3.07 10.99
CA HIS A 226 15.51 4.42 10.58
C HIS A 226 17.03 4.60 10.45
N ASN A 227 17.81 3.79 11.17
CA ASN A 227 19.27 3.79 11.11
C ASN A 227 19.83 3.40 9.73
N LEU A 228 19.06 2.75 8.86
CA LEU A 228 19.46 2.52 7.45
C LEU A 228 19.66 3.83 6.67
N GLY A 229 19.15 4.97 7.18
CA GLY A 229 19.40 6.27 6.57
C GLY A 229 18.74 6.47 5.19
N CYS A 230 17.71 5.67 4.88
CA CYS A 230 16.91 5.74 3.66
C CYS A 230 15.41 5.96 3.98
N PRO A 231 14.62 6.45 3.02
CA PRO A 231 13.17 6.52 3.15
C PRO A 231 12.53 5.12 3.25
N ILE A 232 11.43 5.02 4.01
CA ILE A 232 10.68 3.78 4.20
C ILE A 232 9.31 3.91 3.55
N ILE A 233 9.00 3.02 2.61
CA ILE A 233 7.68 2.89 1.98
C ILE A 233 7.01 1.65 2.54
N ILE A 234 5.82 1.78 3.11
CA ILE A 234 5.05 0.59 3.52
C ILE A 234 4.20 0.13 2.35
N ASP A 235 4.45 -1.09 1.88
CA ASP A 235 3.79 -1.68 0.73
C ASP A 235 2.56 -2.48 1.16
N HIS A 236 1.52 -2.45 0.33
CA HIS A 236 0.21 -3.07 0.57
C HIS A 236 -0.46 -2.63 1.89
N LEU A 237 -0.39 -1.33 2.21
CA LEU A 237 -0.99 -0.78 3.43
C LEU A 237 -1.84 0.47 3.16
N ASP A 238 -3.09 0.43 3.59
CA ASP A 238 -4.04 1.55 3.57
C ASP A 238 -4.69 1.79 4.95
N GLY A 239 -5.70 2.67 4.99
CA GLY A 239 -6.55 2.90 6.18
C GLY A 239 -5.82 3.54 7.36
N LEU A 240 -6.40 3.42 8.56
CA LEU A 240 -5.88 4.07 9.78
C LEU A 240 -4.44 3.66 10.12
N LEU A 241 -4.05 2.42 9.81
CA LEU A 241 -2.70 1.95 10.09
C LEU A 241 -1.67 2.64 9.19
N GLY A 242 -1.97 2.77 7.89
CA GLY A 242 -1.14 3.54 6.96
C GLY A 242 -1.07 5.03 7.35
N GLN A 243 -2.22 5.62 7.70
CA GLN A 243 -2.27 7.00 8.17
C GLN A 243 -1.45 7.22 9.45
N ALA A 244 -1.52 6.28 10.41
CA ALA A 244 -0.70 6.33 11.61
C ALA A 244 0.80 6.21 11.29
N ALA A 245 1.19 5.33 10.35
CA ALA A 245 2.59 5.19 9.93
C ALA A 245 3.16 6.49 9.36
N LEU A 246 2.39 7.20 8.54
CA LEU A 246 2.74 8.52 8.01
C LEU A 246 2.76 9.59 9.11
N ALA A 247 1.73 9.61 9.96
CA ALA A 247 1.54 10.63 10.98
C ALA A 247 2.63 10.61 12.04
N PHE A 248 3.00 9.41 12.51
CA PHE A 248 4.08 9.19 13.49
C PHE A 248 5.49 9.23 12.87
N GLY A 249 5.59 9.51 11.57
CA GLY A 249 6.86 9.54 10.86
C GLY A 249 7.57 8.18 10.87
N ALA A 250 6.83 7.10 11.07
CA ALA A 250 7.38 5.75 11.02
C ALA A 250 7.74 5.37 9.57
N ALA A 251 7.00 5.92 8.60
CA ALA A 251 7.21 5.76 7.17
C ALA A 251 7.22 7.10 6.43
N SER A 252 7.92 7.13 5.30
CA SER A 252 8.03 8.26 4.37
C SER A 252 6.95 8.22 3.28
N GLY A 253 6.32 7.06 3.10
CA GLY A 253 5.34 6.84 2.07
C GLY A 253 4.56 5.54 2.23
N LEU A 254 3.54 5.39 1.38
CA LEU A 254 2.69 4.21 1.30
C LEU A 254 2.56 3.78 -0.16
N ALA A 255 2.52 2.47 -0.37
CA ALA A 255 2.08 1.86 -1.62
C ALA A 255 0.87 0.98 -1.35
N HIS A 256 -0.21 1.18 -2.10
CA HIS A 256 -1.42 0.35 -1.98
C HIS A 256 -2.18 0.34 -3.30
N GLY A 257 -2.98 -0.70 -3.54
CA GLY A 257 -3.95 -0.68 -4.63
C GLY A 257 -5.27 0.00 -4.23
N ILE A 258 -6.21 0.05 -5.16
CA ILE A 258 -7.55 0.60 -4.95
C ILE A 258 -8.55 -0.55 -5.06
N MET A 259 -9.29 -0.83 -3.98
CA MET A 259 -10.18 -1.99 -3.78
C MET A 259 -9.51 -3.38 -3.80
N GLU A 260 -8.44 -3.54 -4.55
CA GLU A 260 -7.58 -4.72 -4.59
C GLU A 260 -6.17 -4.31 -4.18
N ARG A 261 -5.33 -5.27 -3.77
CA ARG A 261 -3.90 -5.06 -3.47
C ARG A 261 -3.61 -3.97 -2.42
N ASN A 262 -4.55 -3.77 -1.52
CA ASN A 262 -4.42 -2.92 -0.35
C ASN A 262 -4.07 -3.70 0.93
N GLN A 263 -3.82 -5.00 0.79
CA GLN A 263 -3.31 -5.89 1.82
C GLN A 263 -2.30 -6.86 1.27
N PHE A 264 -1.45 -7.36 2.16
CA PHE A 264 -0.52 -8.43 1.89
C PHE A 264 -0.68 -9.56 2.90
N ASP A 265 -0.80 -10.78 2.39
CA ASP A 265 -0.79 -12.00 3.17
C ASP A 265 0.01 -13.07 2.42
N ALA A 266 1.09 -13.50 3.07
CA ALA A 266 2.00 -14.53 2.57
C ALA A 266 1.98 -15.82 3.40
N ARG A 267 1.07 -15.96 4.37
CA ARG A 267 1.04 -17.13 5.28
C ARG A 267 0.81 -18.45 4.57
N SER A 268 0.18 -18.43 3.39
CA SER A 268 -0.08 -19.61 2.56
C SER A 268 0.86 -19.75 1.37
N TRP A 269 1.84 -18.86 1.17
CA TRP A 269 2.64 -18.84 -0.06
C TRP A 269 3.46 -20.12 -0.29
N HIS A 270 3.95 -20.74 0.78
CA HIS A 270 4.69 -22.02 0.74
C HIS A 270 3.79 -23.25 0.62
N LYS A 271 2.46 -23.09 0.66
CA LYS A 271 1.51 -24.20 0.56
C LYS A 271 1.13 -24.45 -0.89
N GLU A 272 0.64 -25.64 -1.18
CA GLU A 272 -0.02 -25.92 -2.46
C GLU A 272 -1.23 -25.00 -2.63
N PRO A 273 -1.53 -24.56 -3.87
CA PRO A 273 -2.75 -23.81 -4.15
C PRO A 273 -3.98 -24.60 -3.68
N GLU A 274 -4.89 -23.96 -2.97
CA GLU A 274 -6.17 -24.58 -2.63
C GLU A 274 -6.93 -24.90 -3.94
N PRO A 275 -7.47 -26.12 -4.10
CA PRO A 275 -8.25 -26.46 -5.27
C PRO A 275 -9.45 -25.51 -5.36
N ARG A 276 -9.73 -25.05 -6.56
CA ARG A 276 -10.87 -24.17 -6.79
C ARG A 276 -12.16 -24.95 -6.49
N ASP A 277 -12.96 -24.42 -5.59
CA ASP A 277 -14.31 -24.92 -5.35
C ASP A 277 -15.17 -24.64 -6.59
N GLU A 278 -15.52 -25.71 -7.32
CA GLU A 278 -16.34 -25.64 -8.54
C GLU A 278 -17.77 -25.17 -8.26
N GLU A 279 -18.27 -25.34 -7.04
CA GLU A 279 -19.60 -24.87 -6.61
C GLU A 279 -19.59 -23.39 -6.20
N SER A 280 -18.42 -22.82 -5.93
CA SER A 280 -18.30 -21.39 -5.60
C SER A 280 -18.60 -20.55 -6.86
N GLY A 281 -19.80 -19.96 -6.88
CA GLY A 281 -20.28 -19.15 -8.00
C GLY A 281 -19.30 -18.06 -8.43
N PHE A 282 -19.28 -17.74 -9.73
CA PHE A 282 -18.44 -16.70 -10.29
C PHE A 282 -18.84 -15.31 -9.78
N GLY A 283 -18.05 -14.72 -8.88
CA GLY A 283 -18.20 -13.31 -8.49
C GLY A 283 -17.46 -12.93 -7.22
N LYS A 284 -16.55 -11.96 -7.29
CA LYS A 284 -15.93 -11.37 -6.09
C LYS A 284 -16.99 -10.56 -5.33
N THR A 285 -17.15 -10.81 -4.03
CA THR A 285 -18.01 -9.98 -3.17
C THR A 285 -17.53 -8.52 -3.26
N THR A 286 -18.44 -7.61 -3.63
CA THR A 286 -18.12 -6.18 -3.75
C THR A 286 -18.17 -5.51 -2.37
N TYR A 287 -17.02 -4.99 -1.94
CA TYR A 287 -16.88 -4.19 -0.74
C TYR A 287 -16.78 -2.70 -1.11
N ILE A 288 -17.58 -1.88 -0.46
CA ILE A 288 -17.68 -0.44 -0.69
C ILE A 288 -17.08 0.27 0.52
N PRO A 289 -16.00 1.07 0.37
CA PRO A 289 -15.40 1.81 1.47
C PRO A 289 -16.37 2.86 2.00
N ILE A 290 -16.55 2.92 3.32
CA ILE A 290 -17.42 3.92 3.94
C ILE A 290 -16.59 5.14 4.34
N PRO A 291 -16.95 6.35 3.85
CA PRO A 291 -16.22 7.58 4.15
C PRO A 291 -16.00 7.77 5.65
N GLY A 292 -14.74 8.01 6.02
CA GLY A 292 -14.34 8.24 7.41
C GLY A 292 -14.57 7.07 8.37
N LEU A 293 -15.15 5.93 7.98
CA LEU A 293 -15.28 4.78 8.87
C LEU A 293 -13.98 3.97 8.99
N ALA A 294 -13.05 4.16 8.04
CA ALA A 294 -11.88 3.32 7.84
C ALA A 294 -12.22 1.81 7.73
N LYS A 295 -13.38 1.51 7.12
CA LYS A 295 -13.88 0.16 6.89
C LYS A 295 -14.76 0.12 5.65
N SER A 296 -14.74 -1.01 4.96
CA SER A 296 -15.65 -1.30 3.84
C SER A 296 -16.80 -2.22 4.28
N LEU A 297 -17.95 -2.04 3.66
CA LEU A 297 -19.13 -2.90 3.86
C LEU A 297 -19.44 -3.65 2.57
N LYS A 298 -20.05 -4.84 2.67
CA LYS A 298 -20.62 -5.49 1.49
C LYS A 298 -21.72 -4.59 0.92
N ARG A 299 -21.96 -4.67 -0.39
CA ARG A 299 -23.03 -3.90 -1.04
C ARG A 299 -24.39 -4.03 -0.31
N ASN A 300 -24.82 -5.26 -0.04
CA ASN A 300 -26.09 -5.50 0.64
C ASN A 300 -26.11 -5.01 2.09
N GLU A 301 -24.98 -5.09 2.81
CA GLU A 301 -24.86 -4.54 4.17
C GLU A 301 -25.00 -3.02 4.17
N LEU A 302 -24.39 -2.33 3.19
CA LEU A 302 -24.51 -0.89 3.01
C LEU A 302 -25.96 -0.50 2.70
N GLU A 303 -26.59 -1.17 1.74
CA GLU A 303 -27.98 -0.90 1.36
C GLU A 303 -28.94 -1.14 2.53
N TYR A 304 -28.78 -2.23 3.27
CA TYR A 304 -29.57 -2.54 4.46
C TYR A 304 -29.42 -1.45 5.54
N LEU A 305 -28.20 -1.07 5.91
CA LEU A 305 -27.97 -0.02 6.91
C LEU A 305 -28.44 1.36 6.44
N SER A 306 -28.38 1.64 5.14
CA SER A 306 -28.83 2.92 4.58
C SER A 306 -30.34 3.16 4.76
N ASN A 307 -31.12 2.09 4.92
CA ASN A 307 -32.57 2.16 5.18
C ASN A 307 -32.93 2.42 6.64
N ALA A 308 -31.96 2.39 7.56
CA ALA A 308 -32.19 2.84 8.94
C ALA A 308 -32.46 4.36 8.99
N ARG A 309 -33.16 4.82 10.03
CA ARG A 309 -33.36 6.27 10.26
C ARG A 309 -31.99 6.95 10.37
N GLY A 310 -31.73 7.90 9.46
CA GLY A 310 -30.44 8.62 9.38
C GLY A 310 -29.32 7.85 8.67
N GLY A 311 -29.55 6.61 8.23
CA GLY A 311 -28.54 5.74 7.63
C GLY A 311 -27.91 6.32 6.37
N LYS A 312 -28.72 6.83 5.42
CA LYS A 312 -28.21 7.49 4.19
C LYS A 312 -27.25 8.65 4.49
N ARG A 313 -27.53 9.44 5.53
CA ARG A 313 -26.67 10.56 5.93
C ARG A 313 -25.38 10.09 6.61
N ALA A 314 -25.46 9.05 7.45
CA ALA A 314 -24.32 8.52 8.18
C ALA A 314 -23.34 7.74 7.28
N LEU A 315 -23.84 7.07 6.24
CA LEU A 315 -23.05 6.20 5.36
C LEU A 315 -22.68 6.86 4.03
N GLY A 316 -23.48 7.84 3.58
CA GLY A 316 -23.34 8.46 2.27
C GLY A 316 -22.14 9.40 2.20
N CYS A 317 -21.30 9.19 1.17
CA CYS A 317 -20.23 10.09 0.82
C CYS A 317 -20.79 11.48 0.47
N GLN A 318 -20.12 12.52 0.97
CA GLN A 318 -20.47 13.93 0.77
C GLN A 318 -19.44 14.66 -0.09
N ASP A 319 -18.51 13.91 -0.71
CA ASP A 319 -17.49 14.47 -1.60
C ASP A 319 -18.01 14.52 -3.05
N VAL A 320 -17.30 15.26 -3.90
CA VAL A 320 -17.64 15.49 -5.31
C VAL A 320 -17.80 14.21 -6.13
N CYS A 321 -17.24 13.09 -5.68
CA CYS A 321 -17.40 11.79 -6.35
C CYS A 321 -18.81 11.19 -6.18
N CYS A 322 -19.59 11.62 -5.19
CA CYS A 322 -20.86 11.00 -4.83
C CYS A 322 -21.97 12.03 -4.53
N SER A 323 -22.37 12.82 -5.52
CA SER A 323 -23.45 13.81 -5.40
C SER A 323 -24.77 13.28 -4.80
N HIS A 324 -25.09 12.00 -5.01
CA HIS A 324 -26.27 11.33 -4.48
C HIS A 324 -25.94 10.32 -3.36
N GLY A 325 -24.83 10.53 -2.64
CA GLY A 325 -24.42 9.74 -1.49
C GLY A 325 -24.29 8.24 -1.79
N VAL A 326 -24.98 7.41 -0.99
CA VAL A 326 -24.92 5.94 -1.07
C VAL A 326 -25.20 5.42 -2.49
N THR A 327 -26.14 6.04 -3.22
CA THR A 327 -26.48 5.60 -4.58
C THR A 327 -25.27 5.68 -5.51
N ASN A 328 -24.51 6.77 -5.47
CA ASN A 328 -23.31 6.89 -6.31
C ASN A 328 -22.15 6.01 -5.81
N MET A 329 -22.03 5.82 -4.50
CA MET A 329 -21.03 4.88 -3.95
C MET A 329 -21.25 3.45 -4.47
N VAL A 330 -22.50 3.04 -4.64
CA VAL A 330 -22.86 1.71 -5.17
C VAL A 330 -22.73 1.64 -6.69
N SER A 331 -23.17 2.69 -7.41
CA SER A 331 -23.14 2.70 -8.88
C SER A 331 -21.73 2.87 -9.46
N ASP A 332 -20.87 3.64 -8.80
CA ASP A 332 -19.47 3.84 -9.18
C ASP A 332 -18.52 3.66 -8.00
N THR A 333 -18.49 2.43 -7.48
CA THR A 333 -17.65 2.06 -6.34
C THR A 333 -16.16 2.30 -6.58
N ARG A 334 -15.68 2.19 -7.82
CA ARG A 334 -14.25 2.37 -8.13
C ARG A 334 -13.85 3.84 -8.10
N GLN A 335 -14.63 4.74 -8.68
CA GLN A 335 -14.39 6.17 -8.54
C GLN A 335 -14.41 6.58 -7.07
N HIS A 336 -15.41 6.10 -6.33
CA HIS A 336 -15.53 6.36 -4.90
C HIS A 336 -14.32 5.85 -4.11
N ALA A 337 -13.95 4.59 -4.31
CA ALA A 337 -12.81 3.97 -3.63
C ALA A 337 -11.48 4.66 -3.97
N ALA A 338 -11.27 5.04 -5.23
CA ALA A 338 -10.10 5.81 -5.62
C ALA A 338 -10.04 7.13 -4.85
N ARG A 339 -11.12 7.91 -4.87
CA ARG A 339 -11.18 9.21 -4.16
C ARG A 339 -10.90 9.06 -2.67
N GLN A 340 -11.49 8.06 -2.01
CA GLN A 340 -11.25 7.79 -0.58
C GLN A 340 -9.80 7.41 -0.29
N ALA A 341 -9.18 6.59 -1.15
CA ALA A 341 -7.80 6.16 -0.98
C ALA A 341 -6.81 7.34 -1.10
N PHE A 342 -7.04 8.27 -2.02
CA PHE A 342 -6.23 9.49 -2.16
C PHE A 342 -6.44 10.46 -0.99
N ALA A 343 -7.69 10.76 -0.66
CA ALA A 343 -8.02 11.68 0.43
C ALA A 343 -7.39 11.26 1.77
N ALA A 344 -7.28 9.94 2.00
CA ALA A 344 -6.66 9.39 3.21
C ALA A 344 -5.17 9.77 3.37
N VAL A 345 -4.45 10.02 2.28
CA VAL A 345 -3.03 10.40 2.28
C VAL A 345 -2.84 11.90 2.08
N GLU A 346 -3.58 12.50 1.14
CA GLU A 346 -3.48 13.94 0.79
C GLU A 346 -3.72 14.88 1.98
N VAL A 347 -4.54 14.44 2.94
CA VAL A 347 -4.86 15.22 4.15
C VAL A 347 -3.62 15.58 4.98
N PHE A 348 -2.52 14.82 4.86
CA PHE A 348 -1.27 15.07 5.58
C PHE A 348 -0.27 15.94 4.81
N THR A 349 -0.44 16.09 3.50
CA THR A 349 0.47 16.87 2.65
C THR A 349 0.70 18.31 3.14
N PRO A 350 -0.34 19.08 3.54
CA PRO A 350 -0.13 20.45 4.01
C PRO A 350 0.30 20.53 5.49
N VAL A 351 0.35 19.40 6.20
CA VAL A 351 0.62 19.37 7.65
C VAL A 351 2.14 19.26 7.88
N PRO A 352 2.76 20.23 8.60
CA PRO A 352 4.17 20.15 8.98
C PRO A 352 4.48 18.86 9.74
N ASP A 353 5.65 18.28 9.51
CA ASP A 353 5.97 16.92 9.96
C ASP A 353 5.78 16.71 11.47
N HIS A 354 6.27 17.64 12.29
CA HIS A 354 6.12 17.62 13.75
C HIS A 354 4.67 17.71 14.26
N ASN A 355 3.73 18.21 13.44
CA ASN A 355 2.32 18.38 13.80
C ASN A 355 1.45 17.22 13.30
N ARG A 356 1.98 16.33 12.46
CA ARG A 356 1.18 15.25 11.85
C ARG A 356 0.59 14.28 12.86
N GLU A 357 1.31 13.99 13.95
CA GLU A 357 0.84 13.11 15.02
C GLU A 357 -0.42 13.67 15.69
N GLN A 358 -0.31 14.89 16.21
CA GLN A 358 -1.43 15.57 16.85
C GLN A 358 -2.59 15.76 15.87
N PHE A 359 -2.29 16.18 14.64
CA PHE A 359 -3.30 16.32 13.59
C PHE A 359 -4.07 15.01 13.33
N PHE A 360 -3.36 13.88 13.22
CA PHE A 360 -3.97 12.57 13.01
C PHE A 360 -4.92 12.18 14.15
N LEU A 361 -4.46 12.36 15.40
CA LEU A 361 -5.24 12.03 16.59
C LEU A 361 -6.50 12.90 16.70
N GLU A 362 -6.37 14.20 16.48
CA GLU A 362 -7.46 15.16 16.70
C GLU A 362 -8.48 15.21 15.55
N LYS A 363 -8.07 14.88 14.32
CA LYS A 363 -8.91 14.97 13.13
C LYS A 363 -9.23 13.60 12.52
N PRO A 364 -8.41 12.95 11.67
CA PRO A 364 -8.76 11.67 11.05
C PRO A 364 -9.26 10.59 12.03
N LEU A 365 -8.55 10.37 13.15
CA LEU A 365 -8.89 9.29 14.08
C LEU A 365 -10.15 9.61 14.87
N ARG A 366 -10.28 10.84 15.38
CA ARG A 366 -11.47 11.30 16.10
C ARG A 366 -12.71 11.36 15.22
N GLU A 367 -12.56 11.75 13.96
CA GLU A 367 -13.64 11.68 12.97
C GLU A 367 -14.07 10.24 12.74
N THR A 368 -13.11 9.32 12.62
CA THR A 368 -13.39 7.89 12.46
C THR A 368 -14.13 7.31 13.65
N GLU A 369 -13.73 7.66 14.87
CA GLU A 369 -14.43 7.25 16.09
C GLU A 369 -15.88 7.76 16.09
N ARG A 370 -16.10 9.04 15.77
CA ARG A 370 -17.44 9.66 15.71
C ARG A 370 -18.34 8.97 14.68
N ILE A 371 -17.81 8.69 13.49
CA ILE A 371 -18.55 8.01 12.42
C ILE A 371 -18.84 6.55 12.82
N ALA A 372 -17.85 5.84 13.36
CA ALA A 372 -18.03 4.47 13.86
C ALA A 372 -19.09 4.40 14.95
N ARG A 373 -19.12 5.36 15.88
CA ARG A 373 -20.16 5.47 16.91
C ARG A 373 -21.55 5.66 16.28
N THR A 374 -21.66 6.57 15.33
CA THR A 374 -22.93 6.85 14.65
C THR A 374 -23.44 5.62 13.89
N ILE A 375 -22.55 4.93 13.17
CA ILE A 375 -22.92 3.78 12.34
C ILE A 375 -23.27 2.54 13.19
N LYS A 376 -22.55 2.26 14.29
CA LYS A 376 -22.91 1.14 15.18
C LYS A 376 -24.28 1.34 15.86
N ASP A 377 -24.73 2.58 16.00
CA ASP A 377 -25.99 2.93 16.65
C ASP A 377 -27.17 2.99 15.67
N LEU A 378 -26.92 2.75 14.37
CA LEU A 378 -28.00 2.52 13.41
C LEU A 378 -28.80 1.28 13.80
N ARG A 379 -30.12 1.39 13.70
CA ARG A 379 -31.09 0.32 13.96
C ARG A 379 -31.95 0.11 12.71
N PRO A 380 -31.43 -0.59 11.68
CA PRO A 380 -32.25 -0.97 10.54
C PRO A 380 -33.35 -1.95 10.98
N ASN A 381 -34.48 -1.95 10.26
CA ASN A 381 -35.60 -2.83 10.56
C ASN A 381 -35.22 -4.28 10.21
N ALA A 382 -35.18 -5.16 11.22
CA ALA A 382 -34.81 -6.57 11.04
C ALA A 382 -35.70 -7.31 10.03
N LYS A 383 -36.98 -6.90 9.90
CA LYS A 383 -37.89 -7.49 8.90
C LYS A 383 -37.47 -7.21 7.45
N ASP A 384 -36.69 -6.16 7.22
CA ASP A 384 -36.19 -5.80 5.90
C ASP A 384 -34.87 -6.51 5.54
N ALA A 385 -34.19 -7.15 6.50
CA ALA A 385 -32.89 -7.80 6.26
C ALA A 385 -32.96 -8.86 5.13
N ALA A 386 -34.03 -9.65 5.12
CA ALA A 386 -34.26 -10.67 4.09
C ALA A 386 -34.37 -10.07 2.67
N ARG A 387 -34.87 -8.84 2.53
CA ARG A 387 -34.95 -8.14 1.23
C ARG A 387 -33.57 -7.82 0.64
N PHE A 388 -32.54 -7.76 1.47
CA PHE A 388 -31.14 -7.53 1.07
C PHE A 388 -30.32 -8.83 1.05
N GLY A 389 -30.97 -10.00 1.16
CA GLY A 389 -30.28 -11.28 1.24
C GLY A 389 -29.40 -11.42 2.49
N ILE A 390 -29.82 -10.81 3.60
CA ILE A 390 -29.17 -10.93 4.91
C ILE A 390 -30.11 -11.71 5.83
N ASP A 391 -29.65 -12.85 6.34
CA ASP A 391 -30.37 -13.62 7.34
C ASP A 391 -30.20 -13.02 8.76
N GLU A 392 -30.92 -13.55 9.73
CA GLU A 392 -30.88 -13.06 11.11
C GLU A 392 -29.46 -13.12 11.72
N LYS A 393 -28.73 -14.20 11.42
CA LYS A 393 -27.33 -14.37 11.84
C LYS A 393 -26.42 -13.35 11.19
N GLY A 394 -26.61 -13.06 9.90
CA GLY A 394 -25.89 -12.04 9.15
C GLY A 394 -26.13 -10.63 9.70
N ALA A 395 -27.38 -10.29 10.04
CA ALA A 395 -27.73 -9.00 10.64
C ALA A 395 -27.12 -8.82 12.04
N ALA A 396 -27.18 -9.87 12.88
CA ALA A 396 -26.53 -9.89 14.19
C ALA A 396 -25.01 -9.78 14.07
N SER A 397 -24.41 -10.52 13.13
CA SER A 397 -22.97 -10.47 12.83
C SER A 397 -22.52 -9.09 12.35
N LEU A 398 -23.29 -8.43 11.48
CA LEU A 398 -23.02 -7.07 11.05
C LEU A 398 -23.01 -6.09 12.24
N THR A 399 -24.03 -6.15 13.09
CA THR A 399 -24.14 -5.30 14.29
C THR A 399 -22.96 -5.51 15.24
N LYS A 400 -22.58 -6.77 15.47
CA LYS A 400 -21.42 -7.13 16.28
C LYS A 400 -20.12 -6.56 15.68
N ARG A 401 -19.87 -6.78 14.38
CA ARG A 401 -18.66 -6.28 13.69
C ARG A 401 -18.54 -4.76 13.75
N LEU A 402 -19.64 -4.02 13.66
CA LEU A 402 -19.64 -2.55 13.77
C LEU A 402 -19.36 -2.08 15.21
N THR A 403 -19.93 -2.78 16.20
CA THR A 403 -19.66 -2.51 17.62
C THR A 403 -18.21 -2.77 17.98
N ASP A 404 -17.67 -3.92 17.56
CA ASP A 404 -16.27 -4.32 17.76
C ASP A 404 -15.31 -3.36 17.03
N HIS A 405 -15.69 -2.87 15.85
CA HIS A 405 -14.93 -1.84 15.13
C HIS A 405 -14.82 -0.54 15.91
N HIS A 406 -15.94 0.03 16.35
CA HIS A 406 -15.93 1.23 17.19
C HIS A 406 -15.09 1.04 18.46
N GLY A 407 -15.27 -0.07 19.19
CA GLY A 407 -14.49 -0.37 20.38
C GLY A 407 -12.99 -0.47 20.12
N ARG A 408 -12.58 -0.97 18.94
CA ARG A 408 -11.18 -1.00 18.52
C ARG A 408 -10.63 0.38 18.17
N VAL A 409 -11.41 1.22 17.48
CA VAL A 409 -11.00 2.59 17.14
C VAL A 409 -10.78 3.44 18.39
N VAL A 410 -11.66 3.33 19.39
CA VAL A 410 -11.49 4.02 20.69
C VAL A 410 -10.18 3.58 21.35
N LYS A 411 -9.96 2.27 21.51
CA LYS A 411 -8.73 1.74 22.11
C LYS A 411 -7.46 2.10 21.31
N LEU A 412 -7.57 2.22 19.99
CA LEU A 412 -6.49 2.69 19.13
C LEU A 412 -6.16 4.16 19.43
N GLY A 413 -7.18 5.01 19.58
CA GLY A 413 -7.04 6.40 20.01
C GLY A 413 -6.31 6.53 21.34
N ASP A 414 -6.71 5.78 22.35
CA ASP A 414 -6.05 5.77 23.67
C ASP A 414 -4.59 5.33 23.55
N THR A 415 -4.35 4.25 22.81
CA THR A 415 -3.00 3.67 22.64
C THR A 415 -2.05 4.64 21.93
N LEU A 416 -2.52 5.31 20.88
CA LEU A 416 -1.70 6.23 20.10
C LEU A 416 -1.52 7.59 20.77
N THR A 417 -2.50 8.04 21.55
CA THR A 417 -2.36 9.23 22.42
C THR A 417 -1.26 9.00 23.45
N LEU A 418 -1.29 7.86 24.16
CA LEU A 418 -0.24 7.50 25.11
C LEU A 418 1.13 7.38 24.43
N MET A 419 1.18 6.81 23.22
CA MET A 419 2.41 6.73 22.43
C MET A 419 2.94 8.13 22.06
N HIS A 420 2.07 9.06 21.65
CA HIS A 420 2.46 10.43 21.33
C HIS A 420 3.03 11.16 22.57
N GLU A 421 2.35 11.05 23.71
CA GLU A 421 2.78 11.66 24.98
C GLU A 421 4.13 11.11 25.46
N THR A 422 4.37 9.80 25.30
CA THR A 422 5.61 9.15 25.77
C THR A 422 6.81 9.36 24.85
N ARG A 423 6.59 9.61 23.55
CA ARG A 423 7.67 9.84 22.57
C ARG A 423 8.34 11.20 22.72
N GLY A 424 7.60 12.21 23.20
CA GLY A 424 8.09 13.59 23.33
C GLY A 424 8.35 14.29 21.99
N LYS A 425 8.70 15.58 22.07
CA LYS A 425 9.05 16.39 20.89
C LYS A 425 10.39 15.93 20.30
N GLY A 426 10.45 15.76 18.98
CA GLY A 426 11.69 15.40 18.28
C GLY A 426 11.96 13.90 18.15
N ALA A 427 10.95 13.06 18.36
CA ALA A 427 11.08 11.61 18.15
C ALA A 427 11.60 11.29 16.73
N PRO A 428 12.47 10.26 16.57
CA PRO A 428 13.01 9.88 15.27
C PRO A 428 11.92 9.64 14.23
N ARG A 429 12.14 10.18 13.03
CA ARG A 429 11.26 10.06 11.87
C ARG A 429 12.04 9.47 10.70
N ALA A 430 11.35 8.73 9.85
CA ALA A 430 11.88 8.19 8.62
C ALA A 430 12.40 9.34 7.73
N LYS A 431 13.48 9.07 7.00
CA LYS A 431 14.05 10.04 6.06
C LYS A 431 13.04 10.40 4.98
N THR A 432 12.98 11.67 4.61
CA THR A 432 12.07 12.15 3.57
C THR A 432 12.35 11.44 2.24
N ALA A 433 11.29 10.90 1.62
CA ALA A 433 11.37 10.34 0.29
C ALA A 433 11.58 11.47 -0.74
N SER A 434 12.38 11.21 -1.77
CA SER A 434 12.51 12.13 -2.91
C SER A 434 11.15 12.37 -3.57
N GLY A 435 11.01 13.46 -4.33
CA GLY A 435 9.88 13.71 -5.24
C GLY A 435 9.77 12.64 -6.34
N PRO A 436 8.69 12.63 -7.15
CA PRO A 436 8.55 11.66 -8.23
C PRO A 436 9.80 11.64 -9.12
N ARG A 437 10.35 10.44 -9.34
CA ARG A 437 11.50 10.25 -10.21
C ARG A 437 10.99 10.14 -11.63
N ILE A 438 11.36 11.09 -12.46
CA ILE A 438 10.96 11.10 -13.86
C ILE A 438 12.26 11.02 -14.66
N SER A 439 12.44 9.95 -15.41
CA SER A 439 13.50 9.86 -16.41
C SER A 439 13.40 11.08 -17.35
N GLY A 440 14.53 11.78 -17.56
CA GLY A 440 14.64 13.14 -18.12
C GLY A 440 14.20 13.38 -19.57
N HIS A 441 13.12 12.74 -20.02
CA HIS A 441 12.45 13.05 -21.29
C HIS A 441 11.33 14.10 -21.15
N SER A 442 11.16 14.68 -19.96
CA SER A 442 10.07 15.63 -19.64
C SER A 442 10.51 17.09 -19.49
N ASP A 443 11.81 17.41 -19.68
CA ASP A 443 12.35 18.78 -19.56
C ASP A 443 11.69 19.80 -20.50
N ASN A 444 10.88 19.38 -21.47
CA ASN A 444 10.13 20.26 -22.37
C ASN A 444 8.70 20.61 -21.92
N ILE A 445 8.15 20.04 -20.84
CA ILE A 445 6.74 20.25 -20.48
C ILE A 445 6.55 21.19 -19.27
N GLN A 446 7.56 21.37 -18.41
CA GLN A 446 7.48 22.31 -17.28
C GLN A 446 7.54 23.80 -17.66
N GLN A 447 7.72 24.15 -18.94
CA GLN A 447 7.63 25.54 -19.42
C GLN A 447 6.23 25.96 -19.92
N MET A 448 5.20 25.10 -19.87
CA MET A 448 3.87 25.42 -20.42
C MET A 448 2.67 25.10 -19.50
N ARG A 449 2.83 25.20 -18.18
CA ARG A 449 1.66 25.25 -17.27
C ARG A 449 1.76 26.37 -16.25
#